data_AF-A0A0J1BWU4-F1
#
_entry.id   AF-A0A0J1BWU4-F1
#
_cell.length_a   1.000
_cell.length_b   1.000
_cell.length_c   1.000
_cell.angle_alpha   90.00
_cell.angle_beta   90.00
_cell.angle_gamma   90.00
#
_symmetry.space_group_name_H-M   'P 1'
#
loop_
_entity.id
_entity.type
_entity.pdbx_description
1 polymer ?
#
loop_
_entity_poly.entity_id
_entity_poly.type
_entity_poly.pdbx_seq_one_letter_code
_entity_poly.pdbx_strand_id
1 'polypeptide(L)'
;MAISGTWVLHYSWGCTGNYGRTSLDFRTEGTFSGGGFSGSWRQLDGILLLRFTDGPAQYGGTVTGRVGTGAMSTLDGSLNGCWYLIEQGVAEPSVRGAEQPADVAGRRAEPGEAAPGELDAAGNRI
;
A
#
# COMPACT_ATOMS: atom_id res chain seq x y z
N MET A 1 -3.48 -8.61 -17.40
CA MET A 1 -4.68 -8.16 -16.66
C MET A 1 -4.32 -6.86 -15.97
N ALA A 2 -5.15 -5.83 -16.09
CA ALA A 2 -4.95 -4.52 -15.47
C ALA A 2 -5.82 -4.40 -14.21
N ILE A 3 -5.37 -3.67 -13.18
CA ILE A 3 -6.10 -3.52 -11.90
C ILE A 3 -7.38 -2.69 -11.95
N SER A 4 -7.91 -2.36 -13.13
CA SER A 4 -9.09 -1.51 -13.24
C SER A 4 -10.27 -2.05 -12.43
N GLY A 5 -11.00 -1.16 -11.75
CA GLY A 5 -12.12 -1.50 -10.85
C GLY A 5 -11.88 -1.03 -9.43
N THR A 6 -12.74 -1.44 -8.51
CA THR A 6 -12.70 -1.01 -7.11
C THR A 6 -11.90 -1.99 -6.25
N TRP A 7 -10.96 -1.47 -5.49
CA TRP A 7 -10.09 -2.24 -4.59
C TRP A 7 -10.02 -1.58 -3.21
N VAL A 8 -9.82 -2.39 -2.18
CA VAL A 8 -9.54 -1.90 -0.83
C VAL A 8 -8.02 -1.88 -0.63
N LEU A 9 -7.47 -0.69 -0.42
CA LEU A 9 -6.09 -0.48 -0.04
C LEU A 9 -5.95 -0.58 1.47
N HIS A 10 -5.08 -1.48 1.92
CA HIS A 10 -4.63 -1.59 3.29
C HIS A 10 -3.20 -1.09 3.38
N TYR A 11 -2.94 -0.08 4.19
CA TYR A 11 -1.63 0.56 4.31
C TYR A 11 -1.15 0.58 5.76
N SER A 12 0.14 0.33 5.98
CA SER A 12 0.77 0.34 7.31
C SER A 12 2.14 1.01 7.25
N TRP A 13 2.21 2.25 7.73
CA TRP A 13 3.49 2.93 7.95
C TRP A 13 4.28 2.17 9.03
N GLY A 14 5.57 1.96 8.78
CA GLY A 14 6.44 1.14 9.63
C GLY A 14 6.16 -0.37 9.60
N CYS A 15 5.28 -0.86 8.72
CA CYS A 15 4.93 -2.29 8.61
C CYS A 15 4.54 -2.94 9.95
N THR A 16 3.79 -2.22 10.78
CA THR A 16 3.48 -2.61 12.17
C THR A 16 2.42 -3.71 12.29
N GLY A 17 1.79 -4.10 11.18
CA GLY A 17 0.64 -5.02 11.17
C GLY A 17 -0.69 -4.33 11.47
N ASN A 18 -0.67 -3.07 11.91
CA ASN A 18 -1.86 -2.22 12.00
C ASN A 18 -2.08 -1.52 10.67
N TYR A 19 -3.20 -1.81 10.01
CA TYR A 19 -3.52 -1.29 8.68
C TYR A 19 -4.66 -0.27 8.71
N GLY A 20 -4.38 0.94 8.22
CA GLY A 20 -5.40 1.84 7.73
C GLY A 20 -6.03 1.27 6.46
N ARG A 21 -7.28 1.66 6.16
CA ARG A 21 -8.01 1.14 5.00
C ARG A 21 -8.66 2.28 4.22
N THR A 22 -8.61 2.20 2.90
CA THR A 22 -9.37 3.09 2.02
C THR A 22 -9.79 2.35 0.75
N SER A 23 -10.98 2.66 0.24
CA SER A 23 -11.44 2.11 -1.04
C SER A 23 -10.99 3.02 -2.18
N LEU A 24 -10.36 2.45 -3.21
CA LEU A 24 -9.89 3.16 -4.40
C LEU A 24 -10.51 2.55 -5.64
N ASP A 25 -11.00 3.41 -6.53
CA ASP A 25 -11.46 3.04 -7.87
C ASP A 25 -10.37 3.34 -8.90
N PHE A 26 -9.86 2.30 -9.54
CA PHE A 26 -8.82 2.36 -10.55
C PHE A 26 -9.43 2.44 -11.95
N ARG A 27 -9.21 3.55 -12.64
CA ARG A 27 -9.72 3.79 -14.00
C ARG A 27 -8.72 3.33 -15.05
N THR A 28 -9.21 2.84 -16.19
CA THR A 28 -8.39 2.29 -17.29
C THR A 28 -7.39 3.27 -17.91
N GLU A 29 -7.62 4.58 -17.74
CA GLU A 29 -6.73 5.66 -18.17
C GLU A 29 -5.49 5.87 -17.28
N GLY A 30 -5.34 5.09 -16.20
CA GLY A 30 -4.20 5.18 -15.30
C GLY A 30 -4.36 6.22 -14.19
N THR A 31 -5.60 6.56 -13.83
CA THR A 31 -5.95 7.38 -12.67
C THR A 31 -6.70 6.56 -11.63
N PHE A 32 -6.68 6.99 -10.37
CA PHE A 32 -7.52 6.41 -9.33
C PHE A 32 -8.14 7.50 -8.45
N SER A 33 -9.23 7.17 -7.76
CA SER A 33 -9.78 8.00 -6.69
C SER A 33 -10.61 7.20 -5.70
N GLY A 34 -10.74 7.68 -4.47
CA GLY A 34 -11.64 7.10 -3.48
C GLY A 34 -11.19 7.40 -2.05
N GLY A 35 -12.13 7.35 -1.11
CA GLY A 35 -11.86 7.64 0.31
C GLY A 35 -11.20 9.00 0.57
N GLY A 36 -11.49 10.00 -0.25
CA GLY A 36 -10.89 11.35 -0.17
C GLY A 36 -9.57 11.53 -0.91
N PHE A 37 -9.02 10.47 -1.51
CA PHE A 37 -7.75 10.51 -2.24
C PHE A 37 -7.92 10.46 -3.75
N SER A 38 -6.93 10.99 -4.45
CA SER A 38 -6.78 10.85 -5.89
C SER A 38 -5.33 10.57 -6.28
N GLY A 39 -5.11 10.04 -7.47
CA GLY A 39 -3.75 9.81 -7.95
C GLY A 39 -3.67 9.16 -9.32
N SER A 40 -2.45 8.72 -9.64
CA SER A 40 -2.12 8.02 -10.87
C SER A 40 -1.55 6.65 -10.57
N TRP A 41 -1.79 5.71 -11.48
CA TRP A 41 -1.22 4.37 -11.40
C TRP A 41 -0.69 3.90 -12.74
N ARG A 42 0.27 2.97 -12.68
CA ARG A 42 0.80 2.24 -13.83
C ARG A 42 1.00 0.79 -13.45
N GLN A 43 0.66 -0.11 -14.36
CA GLN A 43 0.94 -1.52 -14.21
C GLN A 43 1.63 -2.07 -15.46
N LEU A 44 2.73 -2.79 -15.28
CA LEU A 44 3.46 -3.47 -16.34
C LEU A 44 3.97 -4.81 -15.81
N ASP A 45 3.68 -5.91 -16.51
CA ASP A 45 4.13 -7.26 -16.16
C ASP A 45 3.88 -7.65 -14.70
N GLY A 46 2.70 -7.28 -14.18
CA GLY A 46 2.30 -7.54 -12.80
C GLY A 46 2.86 -6.56 -11.77
N ILE A 47 3.85 -5.74 -12.12
CA ILE A 47 4.38 -4.66 -11.27
C ILE A 47 3.38 -3.51 -11.28
N LEU A 48 3.01 -3.03 -10.10
CA LEU A 48 2.08 -1.93 -9.89
C LEU A 48 2.78 -0.78 -9.16
N LEU A 49 2.65 0.42 -9.72
CA LEU A 49 3.09 1.68 -9.12
C LEU A 49 1.89 2.60 -8.94
N LEU A 50 1.74 3.19 -7.75
CA LEU A 50 0.75 4.23 -7.46
C LEU A 50 1.46 5.46 -6.93
N ARG A 51 0.95 6.63 -7.33
CA ARG A 51 1.36 7.92 -6.81
C ARG A 51 0.13 8.73 -6.46
N PHE A 52 0.03 9.14 -5.20
CA PHE A 52 -1.01 10.03 -4.73
C PHE A 52 -0.78 11.45 -5.24
N THR A 53 -1.86 12.17 -5.57
CA THR A 53 -1.80 13.59 -5.96
C THR A 53 -1.54 14.46 -4.74
N ASP A 54 -2.24 14.16 -3.65
CA ASP A 54 -2.39 15.03 -2.50
C ASP A 54 -1.34 14.78 -1.40
N GLY A 55 -0.28 14.00 -1.68
CA GLY A 55 0.76 13.68 -0.70
C GLY A 55 2.00 13.02 -1.29
N PRO A 56 3.07 12.88 -0.49
CA PRO A 56 4.37 12.38 -0.95
C PRO A 56 4.41 10.86 -1.19
N ALA A 57 3.42 10.10 -0.71
CA ALA A 57 3.50 8.65 -0.72
C ALA A 57 3.47 8.05 -2.13
N GLN A 58 4.39 7.13 -2.34
CA GLN A 58 4.49 6.29 -3.53
C GLN A 58 4.46 4.83 -3.11
N TYR A 59 3.67 4.05 -3.85
CA TYR A 59 3.44 2.64 -3.57
C TYR A 59 3.99 1.85 -4.75
N GLY A 60 4.80 0.84 -4.45
CA GLY A 60 5.32 -0.08 -5.44
C GLY A 60 5.13 -1.52 -4.98
N GLY A 61 4.73 -2.39 -5.89
CA GLY A 61 4.50 -3.78 -5.57
C GLY A 61 4.11 -4.62 -6.77
N THR A 62 3.54 -5.78 -6.50
CA THR A 62 3.09 -6.72 -7.52
C THR A 62 1.63 -7.10 -7.31
N VAL A 63 0.93 -7.35 -8.40
CA VAL A 63 -0.46 -7.81 -8.42
C VAL A 63 -0.53 -9.17 -9.08
N THR A 64 -1.14 -10.13 -8.40
CA THR A 64 -1.37 -11.47 -8.90
C THR A 64 -2.81 -11.87 -8.61
N GLY A 65 -3.58 -12.14 -9.66
CA GLY A 65 -5.02 -12.40 -9.54
C GLY A 65 -5.75 -11.19 -8.97
N ARG A 66 -6.37 -11.38 -7.80
CA ARG A 66 -7.24 -10.39 -7.14
C ARG A 66 -6.62 -9.75 -5.89
N VAL A 67 -5.30 -9.87 -5.76
CA VAL A 67 -4.52 -9.35 -4.63
C VAL A 67 -3.28 -8.63 -5.14
N GLY A 68 -3.01 -7.46 -4.57
CA GLY A 68 -1.75 -6.73 -4.72
C GLY A 68 -1.02 -6.64 -3.39
N THR A 69 0.31 -6.65 -3.41
CA THR A 69 1.13 -6.44 -2.19
C THR A 69 2.38 -5.67 -2.53
N GLY A 70 2.92 -4.93 -1.58
CA GLY A 70 4.18 -4.23 -1.80
C GLY A 70 4.64 -3.36 -0.64
N ALA A 71 5.55 -2.45 -0.98
CA ALA A 71 6.09 -1.45 -0.08
C ALA A 71 5.66 -0.04 -0.51
N MET A 72 5.64 0.86 0.45
CA MET A 72 5.36 2.28 0.22
C MET A 72 6.41 3.14 0.92
N SER A 73 6.66 4.33 0.37
CA SER A 73 7.52 5.32 1.00
C SER A 73 7.19 6.73 0.52
N THR A 74 7.74 7.74 1.18
CA THR A 74 7.74 9.13 0.73
C THR A 74 8.88 9.45 -0.25
N LEU A 75 9.75 8.48 -0.56
CA LEU A 75 10.97 8.56 -1.41
C LEU A 75 12.00 9.65 -1.04
N ASP A 76 11.72 10.53 -0.10
CA ASP A 76 12.69 11.40 0.58
C ASP A 76 13.47 10.64 1.69
N GLY A 77 13.16 9.36 1.88
CA GLY A 77 13.80 8.48 2.86
C GLY A 77 13.27 8.62 4.28
N SER A 78 12.29 9.51 4.53
CA SER A 78 11.80 9.79 5.88
C SER A 78 10.85 8.71 6.41
N LEU A 79 10.02 8.13 5.53
CA LEU A 79 8.95 7.21 5.94
C LEU A 79 8.82 6.06 4.96
N ASN A 80 8.69 4.85 5.49
CA ASN A 80 8.49 3.61 4.74
C ASN A 80 7.38 2.77 5.36
N GLY A 81 6.77 1.90 4.58
CA GLY A 81 5.70 1.02 5.05
C GLY A 81 5.39 -0.11 4.09
N CYS A 82 4.37 -0.87 4.45
CA CYS A 82 3.90 -2.03 3.72
C CYS A 82 2.42 -1.86 3.38
N TRP A 83 2.00 -2.43 2.25
CA TRP A 83 0.61 -2.36 1.83
C TRP A 83 0.16 -3.65 1.14
N TYR A 84 -1.15 -3.84 1.14
CA TYR A 84 -1.81 -4.82 0.27
C TYR A 84 -3.13 -4.27 -0.28
N LEU A 85 -3.54 -4.78 -1.44
CA LEU A 85 -4.76 -4.44 -2.16
C LEU A 85 -5.60 -5.71 -2.32
N ILE A 86 -6.92 -5.59 -2.12
CA ILE A 86 -7.88 -6.67 -2.38
C ILE A 86 -8.96 -6.15 -3.30
N GLU A 87 -9.24 -6.87 -4.38
CA GLU A 87 -10.34 -6.52 -5.28
C GLU A 87 -11.67 -6.59 -4.53
N GLN A 88 -12.52 -5.56 -4.67
CA GLN A 88 -13.80 -5.54 -3.98
C GLN A 88 -14.68 -6.70 -4.46
N GLY A 89 -15.40 -7.33 -3.52
CA GLY A 89 -16.20 -8.53 -3.80
C GLY A 89 -15.43 -9.85 -3.65
N VAL A 90 -14.16 -9.78 -3.21
CA VAL A 90 -13.36 -10.95 -2.79
C VAL A 90 -13.26 -10.98 -1.27
N ALA A 91 -13.32 -12.18 -0.68
CA ALA A 91 -13.11 -12.35 0.76
C ALA A 91 -11.69 -11.88 1.16
N GLU A 92 -11.58 -11.15 2.26
CA GLU A 92 -10.27 -10.69 2.75
C GLU A 92 -9.36 -11.91 3.05
N PRO A 93 -8.09 -11.90 2.60
CA PRO A 93 -7.13 -12.90 3.02
C PRO A 93 -6.96 -12.80 4.53
N SER A 94 -7.03 -13.94 5.21
CA SER A 94 -6.78 -14.01 6.65
C SER A 94 -5.30 -13.74 6.92
N VAL A 95 -4.96 -12.49 7.27
CA VAL A 95 -3.64 -12.13 7.74
C VAL A 95 -3.49 -12.69 9.16
N ARG A 96 -3.11 -13.97 9.29
CA ARG A 96 -2.48 -14.45 10.53
C ARG A 96 -1.12 -13.77 10.57
N GLY A 97 -0.87 -13.02 11.65
CA GLY A 97 0.25 -12.09 11.81
C GLY A 97 1.51 -12.57 11.09
N ALA A 98 1.92 -11.81 10.06
CA ALA A 98 3.18 -12.03 9.41
C ALA A 98 4.27 -11.94 10.49
N GLU A 99 4.97 -13.05 10.75
CA GLU A 99 6.25 -13.00 11.42
C GLU A 99 7.10 -11.94 10.70
N GLN A 100 7.65 -11.00 11.48
CA GLN A 100 8.43 -9.90 10.94
C GLN A 100 9.50 -10.45 10.00
N PRO A 101 9.65 -9.91 8.78
CA PRO A 101 10.72 -10.35 7.90
C PRO A 101 12.05 -10.11 8.62
N ALA A 102 12.77 -11.21 8.87
CA ALA A 102 14.16 -11.13 9.27
C ALA A 102 14.98 -10.58 8.10
N ASP A 103 16.00 -9.79 8.39
CA ASP A 103 16.93 -9.36 7.35
C ASP A 103 17.67 -10.58 6.74
N VAL A 104 18.44 -10.36 5.68
CA VAL A 104 19.24 -11.42 5.02
C VAL A 104 20.23 -12.10 5.99
N ALA A 105 20.51 -11.47 7.14
CA ALA A 105 21.36 -11.99 8.21
C ALA A 105 20.57 -12.69 9.34
N GLY A 106 19.26 -12.89 9.20
CA GLY A 106 18.42 -13.54 10.21
C GLY A 106 18.13 -12.67 11.44
N ARG A 107 18.42 -11.38 11.39
CA ARG A 107 18.12 -10.46 12.48
C ARG A 107 16.70 -9.94 12.33
N ARG A 108 15.99 -9.93 13.45
CA ARG A 108 14.71 -9.25 13.56
C ARG A 108 14.94 -7.78 13.20
N ALA A 109 14.19 -7.28 12.21
CA ALA A 109 14.15 -5.85 11.97
C ALA A 109 13.66 -5.17 13.27
N GLU A 110 14.55 -4.41 13.92
CA GLU A 110 14.19 -3.54 15.02
C GLU A 110 13.06 -2.63 14.52
N PRO A 111 11.93 -2.50 15.24
CA PRO A 111 10.88 -1.58 14.85
C PRO A 111 11.48 -0.17 14.79
N GLY A 112 11.70 0.33 13.57
CA GLY A 112 12.01 1.73 13.35
C GLY A 112 10.83 2.53 13.87
N GLU A 113 11.08 3.35 14.90
CA GLU A 113 10.09 4.16 15.57
C GLU A 113 9.55 5.24 14.63
N ALA A 114 8.52 4.88 13.86
CA ALA A 114 7.54 5.82 13.34
C ALA A 114 6.30 5.64 14.22
N ALA A 115 5.93 6.69 14.96
CA ALA A 115 4.69 6.70 15.72
C ALA A 115 3.52 6.24 14.82
N PRO A 116 2.92 5.07 15.07
CA PRO A 116 1.86 4.54 14.22
C PRO A 116 0.57 5.26 14.57
N GLY A 117 0.05 6.07 13.65
CA GLY A 117 -1.31 6.60 13.76
C GLY A 117 -1.56 8.00 13.20
N GLU A 118 -0.52 8.76 12.85
CA GLU A 118 -0.69 10.15 12.41
C GLU A 118 -0.58 10.33 10.90
N LEU A 119 -0.51 9.27 10.08
CA LEU A 119 -0.36 9.41 8.63
C LEU A 119 -1.46 8.72 7.84
N ASP A 120 -2.02 9.43 6.86
CA ASP A 120 -3.00 8.90 5.92
C ASP A 120 -2.36 8.05 4.80
N ALA A 121 -3.18 7.57 3.86
CA ALA A 121 -2.71 6.77 2.72
C ALA A 121 -1.78 7.54 1.78
N ALA A 122 -1.93 8.86 1.68
CA ALA A 122 -1.09 9.73 0.84
C ALA A 122 0.21 10.14 1.56
N GLY A 123 0.38 9.80 2.85
CA GLY A 123 1.54 10.17 3.65
C GLY A 123 1.44 11.55 4.29
N ASN A 124 0.23 12.11 4.40
CA ASN A 124 -0.02 13.37 5.09
C ASN A 124 -0.33 13.15 6.57
N ARG A 125 -0.01 14.15 7.39
CA ARG A 125 -0.35 14.11 8.82
C ARG A 125 -1.85 14.30 9.06
N ILE A 126 -2.43 13.55 10.00
CA ILE A 126 -3.85 13.58 10.40
C ILE A 126 -4.05 14.00 11.85
#